data_AF-A0A4S2N2D8-F1
#
_entry.id   AF-A0A4S2N2D8-F1
#
_cell.length_a   1.000
_cell.length_b   1.000
_cell.length_c   1.000
_cell.angle_alpha   90.00
_cell.angle_beta   90.00
_cell.angle_gamma   90.00
#
_symmetry.space_group_name_H-M   'P 1'
#
loop_
_entity.id
_entity.type
_entity.pdbx_description
1 polymer ?
#
loop_
_entity_poly.entity_id
_entity_poly.type
_entity_poly.pdbx_seq_one_letter_code
_entity_poly.pdbx_strand_id
1 'polypeptide(L)'
;MTDIFDPLLRLEEDFYDEGYAQGHADGAEAGLIEGRIFGLEKGFEKFLEVGKLQGKCNVWKARLGGGGGGETDSSSPLGGIEITNPRIQKNVQTLELLLTHVPYKNDDEAVEEVEETLKKARIKVRMVERTLGEKEDGVRGGGEEGSIEDAGKAAAAALGNI
;
A
#
# COMPACT_ATOMS: atom_id res chain seq x y z
N MET A 1 44.75 51.31 5.06
CA MET A 1 43.41 51.90 5.24
C MET A 1 42.50 51.08 4.37
N THR A 2 41.65 50.24 4.95
CA THR A 2 40.59 49.55 4.20
C THR A 2 39.63 50.59 3.64
N ASP A 3 39.28 50.47 2.36
CA ASP A 3 38.35 51.39 1.70
C ASP A 3 36.98 51.29 2.39
N ILE A 4 36.40 52.45 2.71
CA ILE A 4 35.10 52.59 3.36
C ILE A 4 33.94 52.11 2.48
N PHE A 5 34.12 52.02 1.16
CA PHE A 5 33.12 51.50 0.23
C PHE A 5 33.25 49.99 -0.05
N ASP A 6 34.32 49.36 0.44
CA ASP A 6 34.61 47.93 0.24
C ASP A 6 33.50 46.97 0.75
N PRO A 7 32.77 47.29 1.85
CA PRO A 7 31.60 46.51 2.26
C PRO A 7 30.37 46.75 1.35
N LEU A 8 30.21 47.96 0.79
CA LEU A 8 29.08 48.27 -0.09
C LEU A 8 29.22 47.54 -1.43
N LEU A 9 30.44 47.42 -1.94
CA LEU A 9 30.75 46.72 -3.19
C LEU A 9 30.61 45.20 -3.08
N ARG A 10 30.66 44.64 -1.86
CA ARG A 10 30.49 43.20 -1.58
C ARG A 10 29.08 42.81 -1.13
N LEU A 11 28.20 43.79 -0.94
CA LEU A 11 26.86 43.59 -0.41
C LEU A 11 26.04 42.55 -1.20
N GLU A 12 26.19 42.51 -2.53
CA GLU A 12 25.53 41.52 -3.38
C GLU A 12 26.02 40.09 -3.08
N GLU A 13 27.33 39.91 -2.99
CA GLU A 13 27.96 38.61 -2.70
C GLU A 13 27.61 38.15 -1.28
N ASP A 14 27.66 39.07 -0.30
CA ASP A 14 27.28 38.80 1.09
C ASP A 14 25.82 38.33 1.20
N PHE A 15 24.87 39.02 0.55
CA PHE A 15 23.46 38.61 0.55
C PHE A 15 23.19 37.35 -0.26
N TYR A 16 23.96 37.10 -1.32
CA TYR A 16 23.87 35.87 -2.09
C TYR A 16 24.30 34.66 -1.23
N ASP A 17 25.45 34.77 -0.58
CA ASP A 17 25.98 33.73 0.30
C ASP A 17 25.08 33.50 1.51
N GLU A 18 24.57 34.58 2.12
CA GLU A 18 23.60 34.50 3.21
C GLU A 18 22.31 33.79 2.77
N GLY A 19 21.73 34.21 1.64
CA GLY A 19 20.51 33.61 1.10
C GLY A 19 20.70 32.15 0.69
N TYR A 20 21.86 31.81 0.12
CA TYR A 20 22.22 30.44 -0.23
C TYR A 20 22.35 29.57 1.02
N ALA A 21 23.07 30.05 2.04
CA ALA A 21 23.26 29.32 3.29
C ALA A 21 21.92 29.10 4.03
N GLN A 22 21.08 30.13 4.10
CA GLN A 22 19.74 30.04 4.67
C GLN A 22 18.85 29.07 3.88
N GLY A 23 18.77 29.23 2.56
CA GLY A 23 17.97 28.35 1.71
C GLY A 23 18.43 26.90 1.74
N HIS A 24 19.75 26.65 1.84
CA HIS A 24 20.28 25.31 1.97
C HIS A 24 19.97 24.70 3.34
N ALA A 25 20.06 25.48 4.43
CA ALA A 25 19.72 25.01 5.77
C ALA A 25 18.23 24.67 5.86
N ASP A 26 17.36 25.59 5.41
CA ASP A 26 15.91 25.40 5.40
C ASP A 26 15.51 24.24 4.49
N GLY A 27 16.13 24.12 3.31
CA GLY A 27 15.88 23.02 2.39
C GLY A 27 16.28 21.67 2.96
N ALA A 28 17.38 21.60 3.72
CA ALA A 28 17.80 20.38 4.38
C ALA A 28 16.83 19.97 5.50
N GLU A 29 16.37 20.93 6.31
CA GLU A 29 15.39 20.67 7.37
C GLU A 29 14.03 20.27 6.77
N ALA A 30 13.52 21.03 5.80
CA ALA A 30 12.27 20.73 5.12
C ALA A 30 12.31 19.36 4.44
N GLY A 31 13.40 19.03 3.74
CA GLY A 31 13.56 17.73 3.08
C GLY A 31 13.57 16.56 4.06
N LEU A 32 14.18 16.72 5.24
CA LEU A 32 14.15 15.68 6.28
C LEU A 32 12.75 15.47 6.86
N ILE A 33 12.02 16.56 7.11
CA ILE A 33 10.65 16.49 7.63
C ILE A 33 9.72 15.85 6.60
N GLU A 34 9.80 16.31 5.35
CA GLU A 34 8.99 15.80 4.25
C GLU A 34 9.27 14.31 4.01
N GLY A 35 10.54 13.91 3.93
CA GLY A 35 10.92 12.51 3.76
C GLY A 35 10.39 11.60 4.87
N ARG A 36 10.40 12.09 6.13
CA ARG A 36 9.86 11.35 7.27
C ARG A 36 8.34 11.21 7.21
N ILE A 37 7.63 12.29 6.88
CA ILE A 37 6.17 12.27 6.75
C ILE A 37 5.75 11.34 5.61
N PHE A 38 6.40 11.47 4.45
CA PHE A 38 6.13 10.65 3.29
C PHE A 38 6.37 9.16 3.55
N GLY A 39 7.49 8.82 4.20
CA GLY A 39 7.77 7.42 4.59
C GLY A 39 6.72 6.84 5.53
N LEU A 40 6.26 7.62 6.51
CA LEU A 40 5.19 7.20 7.42
C LEU A 40 3.87 6.99 6.68
N GLU A 41 3.47 7.94 5.83
CA GLU A 41 2.24 7.87 5.05
C GLU A 41 2.22 6.61 4.16
N LYS A 42 3.32 6.36 3.43
CA LYS A 42 3.44 5.18 2.57
C LYS A 42 3.52 3.88 3.36
N GLY A 43 4.15 3.87 4.53
CA GLY A 43 4.12 2.73 5.44
C GLY A 43 2.67 2.40 5.85
N PHE A 44 1.93 3.40 6.35
CA PHE A 44 0.54 3.21 6.77
C PHE A 44 -0.36 2.73 5.62
N GLU A 45 -0.20 3.26 4.41
CA GLU A 45 -0.95 2.82 3.23
C GLU A 45 -0.78 1.31 2.98
N LYS A 46 0.47 0.81 3.00
CA LYS A 46 0.79 -0.62 2.81
C LYS A 46 0.20 -1.48 3.93
N PHE A 47 0.37 -1.09 5.20
CA PHE A 47 -0.15 -1.87 6.33
C PHE A 47 -1.68 -1.86 6.43
N LEU A 48 -2.34 -0.78 5.99
CA LEU A 48 -3.79 -0.74 5.91
C LEU A 48 -4.31 -1.80 4.92
N GLU A 49 -3.61 -2.00 3.81
CA GLU A 49 -3.91 -3.08 2.88
C GLU A 49 -3.71 -4.46 3.51
N VAL A 50 -2.58 -4.70 4.19
CA VAL A 50 -2.33 -5.94 4.96
C VAL A 50 -3.49 -6.22 5.92
N GLY A 51 -3.95 -5.21 6.66
CA GLY A 51 -5.08 -5.31 7.58
C GLY A 51 -6.41 -5.67 6.89
N LYS A 52 -6.69 -5.11 5.72
CA LYS A 52 -7.86 -5.50 4.90
C LYS A 52 -7.81 -6.98 4.50
N LEU A 53 -6.66 -7.44 4.03
CA LEU A 53 -6.45 -8.85 3.65
C LEU A 53 -6.57 -9.77 4.86
N GLN A 54 -6.06 -9.34 6.02
CA GLN A 54 -6.18 -10.08 7.28
C GLN A 54 -7.64 -10.20 7.73
N GLY A 55 -8.43 -9.12 7.60
CA GLY A 55 -9.87 -9.14 7.85
C GLY A 55 -10.59 -10.17 6.96
N LYS A 56 -10.33 -10.15 5.64
CA LYS A 56 -10.87 -11.16 4.70
C LYS A 56 -10.48 -12.58 5.10
N CYS A 57 -9.20 -12.78 5.45
CA CYS A 57 -8.69 -14.07 5.92
C CYS A 57 -9.45 -14.56 7.16
N ASN A 58 -9.63 -13.72 8.17
CA ASN A 58 -10.34 -14.06 9.40
C ASN A 58 -11.81 -14.43 9.14
N VAL A 59 -12.50 -13.72 8.25
CA VAL A 59 -13.88 -14.05 7.85
C VAL A 59 -13.93 -15.42 7.17
N TRP A 60 -13.03 -15.72 6.24
CA TRP A 60 -12.98 -17.02 5.58
C TRP A 60 -12.61 -18.15 6.55
N LYS A 61 -11.76 -17.89 7.54
CA LYS A 61 -11.42 -18.85 8.59
C LYS A 61 -12.63 -19.19 9.47
N ALA A 62 -13.40 -18.18 9.88
CA ALA A 62 -14.63 -18.40 10.63
C ALA A 62 -15.63 -19.27 9.85
N ARG A 63 -15.70 -19.08 8.52
CA ARG A 63 -16.55 -19.89 7.62
C ARG A 63 -16.04 -21.31 7.35
N LEU A 64 -14.74 -21.55 7.44
CA LEU A 64 -14.14 -22.89 7.36
C LEU A 64 -14.40 -23.72 8.63
N GLY A 65 -14.55 -23.08 9.79
CA GLY A 65 -14.81 -23.75 11.08
C GLY A 65 -16.30 -23.90 11.45
N GLY A 66 -17.21 -23.36 10.64
CA GLY A 66 -18.63 -23.22 10.95
C GLY A 66 -19.51 -24.44 10.67
N GLY A 67 -18.97 -25.66 10.72
CA GLY A 67 -19.69 -26.91 10.44
C GLY A 67 -19.68 -27.93 11.59
N GLY A 68 -19.79 -27.49 12.84
CA GLY A 68 -19.79 -28.41 13.98
C GLY A 68 -20.21 -27.81 15.32
N GLY A 69 -21.51 -27.92 15.64
CA GLY A 69 -22.02 -28.12 17.00
C GLY A 69 -21.89 -26.96 17.99
N GLY A 70 -22.73 -25.93 17.84
CA GLY A 70 -23.01 -24.98 18.91
C GLY A 70 -24.43 -24.45 18.75
N GLU A 71 -25.27 -24.68 19.75
CA GLU A 71 -26.66 -24.24 19.81
C GLU A 71 -26.78 -22.74 19.49
N THR A 72 -27.82 -22.44 18.69
CA THR A 72 -28.45 -21.15 18.45
C THR A 72 -28.09 -20.02 19.41
N ASP A 73 -27.37 -19.02 18.91
CA ASP A 73 -27.73 -17.62 19.10
C ASP A 73 -27.79 -16.96 17.72
N SER A 74 -29.03 -16.74 17.26
CA SER A 74 -29.40 -16.27 15.92
C SER A 74 -29.13 -14.77 15.69
N SER A 75 -28.02 -14.24 16.21
CA SER A 75 -27.68 -12.81 16.13
C SER A 75 -26.38 -12.49 15.39
N SER A 76 -25.65 -13.49 14.88
CA SER A 76 -24.49 -13.25 14.01
C SER A 76 -24.91 -13.27 12.54
N PRO A 77 -24.90 -12.11 11.83
CA PRO A 77 -25.24 -12.05 10.40
C PRO A 77 -24.19 -12.73 9.48
N LEU A 78 -23.21 -13.45 10.05
CA LEU A 78 -22.10 -14.09 9.35
C LEU A 78 -22.25 -15.61 9.20
N GLY A 79 -23.37 -16.20 9.59
CA GLY A 79 -23.66 -17.63 9.40
C GLY A 79 -24.38 -17.87 8.07
N GLY A 80 -23.73 -18.49 7.10
CA GLY A 80 -24.44 -18.89 5.88
C GLY A 80 -23.70 -19.70 4.83
N ILE A 81 -22.36 -19.73 4.80
CA ILE A 81 -21.64 -20.50 3.77
C ILE A 81 -20.50 -21.28 4.41
N GLU A 82 -20.72 -22.56 4.63
CA GLU A 82 -19.67 -23.51 5.01
C GLU A 82 -18.74 -23.74 3.83
N ILE A 83 -17.46 -23.40 4.00
CA ILE A 83 -16.45 -23.65 2.99
C ILE A 83 -15.90 -25.07 3.23
N THR A 84 -16.31 -26.04 2.41
CA THR A 84 -15.89 -27.45 2.56
C THR A 84 -14.69 -27.83 1.68
N ASN A 85 -14.24 -26.94 0.80
CA ASN A 85 -13.21 -27.26 -0.18
C ASN A 85 -11.79 -27.29 0.45
N PRO A 86 -11.08 -28.43 0.45
CA PRO A 86 -9.77 -28.56 1.08
C PRO A 86 -8.68 -27.71 0.42
N ARG A 87 -8.88 -27.30 -0.85
CA ARG A 87 -7.95 -26.38 -1.55
C ARG A 87 -8.05 -24.96 -1.02
N ILE A 88 -9.27 -24.50 -0.71
CA ILE A 88 -9.50 -23.17 -0.14
C ILE A 88 -8.93 -23.12 1.27
N GLN A 89 -9.15 -24.18 2.05
CA GLN A 89 -8.62 -24.32 3.40
C GLN A 89 -7.09 -24.19 3.45
N LYS A 90 -6.37 -24.87 2.54
CA LYS A 90 -4.91 -24.71 2.41
C LYS A 90 -4.49 -23.30 1.99
N ASN A 91 -5.19 -22.68 1.03
CA ASN A 91 -4.88 -21.33 0.58
C ASN A 91 -5.11 -20.29 1.69
N VAL A 92 -6.17 -20.44 2.49
CA VAL A 92 -6.47 -19.57 3.63
C VAL A 92 -5.42 -19.73 4.74
N GLN A 93 -4.96 -20.96 5.01
CA GLN A 93 -3.85 -21.20 5.95
C GLN A 93 -2.53 -20.58 5.48
N THR A 94 -2.18 -20.71 4.19
CA THR A 94 -0.99 -20.03 3.64
C THR A 94 -1.13 -18.51 3.72
N LEU A 95 -2.31 -17.97 3.41
CA LEU A 95 -2.58 -16.54 3.49
C LEU A 95 -2.41 -16.02 4.93
N GLU A 96 -2.92 -16.74 5.93
CA GLU A 96 -2.72 -16.37 7.33
C GLU A 96 -1.24 -16.32 7.69
N LEU A 97 -0.46 -17.35 7.33
CA LEU A 97 0.95 -17.41 7.67
C LEU A 97 1.73 -16.22 7.09
N LEU A 98 1.43 -15.87 5.83
CA LEU A 98 2.03 -14.71 5.16
C LEU A 98 1.69 -13.39 5.85
N LEU A 99 0.48 -13.25 6.38
CA LEU A 99 0.01 -12.00 7.00
C LEU A 99 0.36 -11.89 8.50
N THR A 100 0.81 -12.97 9.14
CA THR A 100 1.10 -12.99 10.60
C THR A 100 2.51 -12.47 10.92
N HIS A 101 3.46 -12.60 10.00
CA HIS A 101 4.89 -12.31 10.23
C HIS A 101 5.42 -11.13 9.41
N VAL A 102 4.54 -10.22 8.97
CA VAL A 102 4.95 -9.04 8.19
C VAL A 102 5.89 -8.16 9.05
N PRO A 103 7.10 -7.81 8.56
CA PRO A 103 8.05 -7.02 9.33
C PRO A 103 7.55 -5.58 9.48
N TYR A 104 7.80 -4.96 10.63
CA TYR A 104 7.31 -3.61 11.00
C TYR A 104 8.40 -2.53 10.95
N LYS A 105 9.55 -2.83 10.34
CA LYS A 105 10.67 -1.91 10.22
C LYS A 105 10.64 -1.21 8.85
N ASN A 106 11.32 -0.07 8.75
CA ASN A 106 11.40 0.76 7.54
C ASN A 106 12.81 0.79 6.94
N ASP A 107 13.52 -0.34 7.02
CA ASP A 107 14.74 -0.63 6.29
C ASP A 107 14.42 -1.25 4.92
N ASP A 108 15.29 -1.05 3.93
CA ASP A 108 15.04 -1.43 2.53
C ASP A 108 14.68 -2.93 2.39
N GLU A 109 15.36 -3.81 3.14
CA GLU A 109 15.09 -5.25 3.16
C GLU A 109 13.68 -5.57 3.68
N ALA A 110 13.24 -4.92 4.76
CA ALA A 110 11.92 -5.13 5.33
C ALA A 110 10.82 -4.60 4.39
N VAL A 111 11.05 -3.46 3.74
CA VAL A 111 10.10 -2.89 2.77
C VAL A 111 9.91 -3.84 1.58
N GLU A 112 10.99 -4.41 1.06
CA GLU A 112 10.93 -5.40 -0.02
C GLU A 112 10.15 -6.66 0.41
N GLU A 113 10.39 -7.16 1.63
CA GLU A 113 9.66 -8.31 2.18
C GLU A 113 8.15 -8.01 2.34
N VAL A 114 7.77 -6.83 2.83
CA VAL A 114 6.35 -6.40 2.90
C VAL A 114 5.71 -6.41 1.51
N GLU A 115 6.40 -5.90 0.50
CA GLU A 115 5.87 -5.85 -0.87
C GLU A 115 5.73 -7.25 -1.49
N GLU A 116 6.72 -8.12 -1.27
CA GLU A 116 6.68 -9.49 -1.74
C GLU A 116 5.55 -10.29 -1.07
N THR A 117 5.39 -10.13 0.24
CA THR A 117 4.30 -10.77 1.00
C THR A 117 2.93 -10.25 0.56
N LEU A 118 2.76 -8.94 0.34
CA LEU A 118 1.54 -8.36 -0.22
C LEU A 118 1.22 -8.91 -1.61
N LYS A 119 2.20 -8.99 -2.51
CA LYS A 119 2.02 -9.55 -3.86
C LYS A 119 1.55 -11.00 -3.80
N LYS A 120 2.19 -11.83 -2.96
CA LYS A 120 1.79 -13.22 -2.73
C LYS A 120 0.38 -13.32 -2.13
N ALA A 121 0.07 -12.48 -1.13
CA ALA A 121 -1.22 -12.44 -0.47
C ALA A 121 -2.36 -12.06 -1.42
N ARG A 122 -2.17 -11.04 -2.28
CA ARG A 122 -3.13 -10.63 -3.32
C ARG A 122 -3.46 -11.78 -4.27
N ILE A 123 -2.47 -12.55 -4.69
CA ILE A 123 -2.68 -13.72 -5.56
C ILE A 123 -3.54 -14.76 -4.82
N LYS A 124 -3.24 -15.04 -3.55
CA LYS A 124 -4.00 -16.02 -2.76
C LYS A 124 -5.44 -15.57 -2.52
N VAL A 125 -5.67 -14.31 -2.18
CA VAL A 125 -7.01 -13.72 -2.02
C VAL A 125 -7.82 -13.87 -3.31
N ARG A 126 -7.27 -13.49 -4.46
CA ARG A 126 -7.93 -13.65 -5.77
C ARG A 126 -8.27 -15.10 -6.09
N MET A 127 -7.44 -16.06 -5.67
CA MET A 127 -7.74 -17.49 -5.84
C MET A 127 -8.93 -17.93 -4.98
N VAL A 128 -8.99 -17.46 -3.74
CA VAL A 128 -10.09 -17.79 -2.82
C VAL A 128 -11.40 -17.16 -3.31
N GLU A 129 -11.40 -15.87 -3.62
CA GLU A 129 -12.57 -15.13 -4.15
C GLU A 129 -13.14 -15.79 -5.41
N ARG A 130 -12.27 -16.13 -6.39
CA ARG A 130 -12.69 -16.82 -7.61
C ARG A 130 -13.31 -18.19 -7.32
N THR A 131 -12.82 -18.90 -6.32
CA THR A 131 -13.31 -20.24 -5.98
C THR A 131 -14.64 -20.17 -5.20
N LEU A 132 -14.84 -19.12 -4.41
CA LEU A 132 -16.07 -18.88 -3.64
C LEU A 132 -17.16 -18.14 -4.44
N GLY A 133 -16.82 -17.55 -5.59
CA GLY A 133 -17.74 -16.73 -6.37
C GLY A 133 -18.03 -15.36 -5.73
N GLU A 134 -17.23 -14.96 -4.73
CA GLU A 134 -17.30 -13.62 -4.14
C GLU A 134 -16.73 -12.63 -5.15
N LYS A 135 -17.61 -11.94 -5.88
CA LYS A 135 -17.20 -10.83 -6.74
C LYS A 135 -17.00 -9.63 -5.82
N GLU A 136 -15.84 -8.96 -5.90
CA GLU A 136 -15.74 -7.61 -5.36
C GLU A 136 -16.72 -6.72 -6.12
N ASP A 137 -17.85 -6.39 -5.49
CA ASP A 137 -18.57 -5.18 -5.84
C ASP A 137 -17.65 -4.02 -5.45
N GLY A 138 -16.85 -3.60 -6.44
CA GLY A 138 -15.79 -2.63 -6.26
C GLY A 138 -16.32 -1.38 -5.57
N VAL A 139 -15.93 -1.19 -4.31
CA VAL A 139 -15.84 0.15 -3.74
C VAL A 139 -14.75 0.85 -4.54
N ARG A 140 -15.18 1.65 -5.54
CA ARG A 140 -14.34 2.64 -6.20
C ARG A 140 -13.75 3.54 -5.13
N GLY A 141 -12.50 3.28 -4.76
CA GLY A 141 -11.72 4.07 -3.82
C GLY A 141 -10.32 4.28 -4.37
N GLY A 142 -10.17 5.35 -5.17
CA GLY A 142 -8.97 6.17 -5.27
C GLY A 142 -7.71 5.59 -5.92
N GLY A 143 -7.41 6.07 -7.14
CA GLY A 143 -6.03 6.30 -7.57
C GLY A 143 -5.27 5.12 -8.16
N GLU A 144 -5.69 4.62 -9.32
CA GLU A 144 -4.73 3.99 -10.23
C GLU A 144 -3.86 5.11 -10.84
N GLU A 145 -2.64 5.29 -10.33
CA GLU A 145 -1.56 5.86 -11.16
C GLU A 145 -1.25 4.85 -12.26
N GLY A 146 -1.96 5.02 -13.38
CA GLY A 146 -1.76 4.25 -14.58
C GLY A 146 -0.35 4.46 -15.13
N SER A 147 0.43 3.39 -15.13
CA SER A 147 1.63 3.26 -15.95
C SER A 147 1.30 3.60 -17.40
N ILE A 148 2.07 4.51 -17.98
CA ILE A 148 1.82 5.20 -19.26
C ILE A 148 1.88 4.28 -20.50
N GLU A 149 2.14 2.98 -20.31
CA GLU A 149 2.47 2.04 -21.39
C GLU A 149 1.25 1.39 -22.06
N ASP A 150 0.04 1.46 -21.48
CA ASP A 150 -1.15 0.77 -22.03
C ASP A 150 -2.04 1.65 -22.94
N ALA A 151 -1.76 2.95 -23.05
CA ALA A 151 -2.55 3.87 -23.88
C ALA A 151 -2.43 3.59 -25.40
N GLY A 152 -1.39 2.88 -25.84
CA GLY A 152 -1.14 2.61 -27.26
C GLY A 152 -2.04 1.53 -27.87
N LYS A 153 -2.65 0.65 -27.05
CA LYS A 153 -3.34 -0.54 -27.57
C LYS A 153 -4.83 -0.33 -27.83
N ALA A 154 -5.44 0.64 -27.15
CA ALA A 154 -6.86 0.96 -27.31
C ALA A 154 -7.16 1.79 -28.57
N ALA A 155 -6.21 2.59 -29.06
CA ALA A 155 -6.41 3.45 -30.24
C ALA A 155 -6.42 2.68 -31.58
N ALA A 156 -5.73 1.52 -31.66
CA ALA A 156 -5.62 0.76 -32.90
C ALA A 156 -6.90 -0.04 -33.26
N ALA A 157 -7.80 -0.28 -32.31
CA ALA A 157 -9.02 -1.05 -32.54
C ALA A 157 -10.19 -0.21 -33.12
N ALA A 158 -10.07 1.13 -33.13
CA ALA A 158 -11.18 2.03 -33.48
C ALA A 158 -11.18 2.51 -34.95
N LEU A 159 -10.20 2.13 -35.78
CA LEU A 159 -10.09 2.59 -37.18
C LEU A 159 -10.19 1.48 -38.24
N GLY A 160 -10.61 0.27 -37.84
CA GLY A 160 -10.66 -0.89 -38.73
C GLY A 160 -12.05 -1.26 -39.26
N ASN A 161 -13.01 -0.33 -39.32
CA ASN A 161 -14.34 -0.64 -39.88
C ASN A 161 -15.03 0.59 -40.48
N ILE A 162 -14.52 1.07 -41.62
CA ILE A 162 -15.30 1.69 -42.71
C ILE A 162 -14.78 1.11 -44.02
#